data_AF-A0A0J7MM22-F1
#
_entry.id   AF-A0A0J7MM22-F1
#
_cell.length_a   1.000
_cell.length_b   1.000
_cell.length_c   1.000
_cell.angle_alpha   90.00
_cell.angle_beta   90.00
_cell.angle_gamma   90.00
#
_symmetry.space_group_name_H-M   'P 1'
#
loop_
_entity.id
_entity.type
_entity.pdbx_description
1 polymer ?
#
loop_
_entity_poly.entity_id
_entity_poly.type
_entity_poly.pdbx_seq_one_letter_code
_entity_poly.pdbx_strand_id
1 'polypeptide(L)'
;MVTKPSNEPDWEPSTSPGVAGPGRREVAFSESSERTKRQKTETLSSSWSGTTLAHAARMKHRQEGEVEKPKLLQEIEKSPTRAGKIRKSWVHSQQETTKCYYPEEALTLILEVDLTR
;
A
#
# COMPACT_ATOMS: atom_id res chain seq x y z
N MET A 1 53.29 21.94 8.79
CA MET A 1 52.05 21.84 9.58
C MET A 1 51.08 20.99 8.78
N VAL A 2 50.75 19.81 9.29
CA VAL A 2 50.12 18.70 8.55
C VAL A 2 48.61 18.91 8.48
N THR A 3 48.06 18.67 7.29
CA THR A 3 46.63 18.70 6.92
C THR A 3 45.79 17.73 7.76
N LYS A 4 44.66 18.20 8.30
CA LYS A 4 43.64 17.34 8.93
C LYS A 4 42.77 16.68 7.85
N PRO A 5 42.51 15.36 7.91
CA PRO A 5 41.54 14.72 7.03
C PRO A 5 40.11 14.99 7.48
N SER A 6 39.24 15.10 6.48
CA SER A 6 37.78 15.18 6.52
C SER A 6 37.17 14.08 7.39
N ASN A 7 36.42 14.48 8.42
CA ASN A 7 35.54 13.60 9.17
C ASN A 7 34.10 13.97 8.80
N GLU A 8 33.60 13.40 7.71
CA GLU A 8 32.17 13.43 7.39
C GLU A 8 31.50 12.34 8.25
N PRO A 9 30.49 12.66 9.09
CA PRO A 9 29.74 11.64 9.79
C PRO A 9 28.76 10.97 8.81
N ASP A 10 29.05 9.72 8.46
CA ASP A 10 28.13 8.81 7.79
C ASP A 10 26.86 8.62 8.64
N TRP A 11 25.81 9.40 8.35
CA TRP A 11 24.48 9.15 8.90
C TRP A 11 23.73 8.19 7.97
N GLU A 12 24.19 6.96 7.80
CA GLU A 12 23.28 5.94 7.28
C GLU A 12 22.45 5.37 8.46
N PRO A 13 21.10 5.45 8.44
CA PRO A 13 20.30 4.76 9.45
C PRO A 13 20.41 3.25 9.21
N SER A 14 21.30 2.60 9.97
CA SER A 14 21.45 1.15 10.03
C SER A 14 20.12 0.51 10.47
N THR A 15 19.44 -0.17 9.55
CA THR A 15 18.32 -1.04 9.90
C THR A 15 18.91 -2.39 10.35
N SER A 16 19.18 -2.54 11.64
CA SER A 16 19.53 -3.83 12.26
C SER A 16 18.41 -4.25 13.23
N PRO A 17 17.98 -5.53 13.20
CA PRO A 17 16.94 -6.04 14.10
C PRO A 17 17.48 -6.14 15.52
N GLY A 18 16.64 -5.75 16.48
CA GLY A 18 17.02 -5.32 17.82
C GLY A 18 17.78 -6.34 18.68
N VAL A 19 18.75 -5.81 19.43
CA VAL A 19 19.30 -6.46 20.62
C VAL A 19 18.38 -6.15 21.79
N ALA A 20 17.70 -7.19 22.29
CA ALA A 20 16.74 -7.11 23.38
C ALA A 20 17.43 -6.84 24.73
N GLY A 21 17.14 -5.69 25.35
CA GLY A 21 17.29 -5.52 26.79
C GLY A 21 16.23 -6.32 27.56
N PRO A 22 16.29 -6.37 28.91
CA PRO A 22 15.31 -7.10 29.71
C PRO A 22 13.93 -6.44 29.57
N GLY A 23 13.02 -7.12 28.85
CA GLY A 23 11.68 -6.62 28.54
C GLY A 23 10.96 -7.44 27.46
N ARG A 24 9.70 -7.09 27.20
CA ARG A 24 8.89 -7.71 26.13
C ARG A 24 9.52 -7.37 24.77
N ARG A 25 9.70 -8.39 23.92
CA ARG A 25 10.25 -8.22 22.57
C ARG A 25 9.48 -7.14 21.80
N GLU A 26 10.23 -6.23 21.18
CA GLU A 26 9.65 -5.27 20.25
C GLU A 26 9.22 -6.00 18.98
N VAL A 27 7.93 -5.88 18.66
CA VAL A 27 7.35 -6.44 17.43
C VAL A 27 7.37 -5.37 16.36
N ALA A 28 7.74 -5.75 15.13
CA ALA A 28 7.69 -4.87 13.96
C ALA A 28 6.29 -4.27 13.76
N PHE A 29 6.21 -3.10 13.12
CA PHE A 29 4.92 -2.43 12.91
C PHE A 29 3.96 -3.29 12.06
N SER A 30 4.47 -3.94 11.00
CA SER A 30 3.73 -4.82 10.10
C SER A 30 3.06 -6.00 10.82
N GLU A 31 3.77 -6.60 11.78
CA GLU A 31 3.37 -7.82 12.50
C GLU A 31 2.58 -7.54 13.79
N SER A 32 2.48 -6.27 14.19
CA SER A 32 1.79 -5.89 15.41
C SER A 32 0.26 -5.94 15.27
N SER A 33 -0.45 -6.18 16.38
CA SER A 33 -1.93 -6.17 16.39
C SER A 33 -2.47 -4.77 16.13
N GLU A 34 -3.69 -4.67 15.60
CA GLU A 34 -4.34 -3.38 15.31
C GLU A 34 -4.40 -2.44 16.53
N ARG A 35 -4.62 -2.99 17.73
CA ARG A 35 -4.54 -2.21 18.98
C ARG A 35 -3.16 -1.59 19.18
N THR A 36 -2.11 -2.37 18.95
CA THR A 36 -0.71 -1.92 19.13
C THR A 36 -0.33 -0.91 18.05
N LYS A 37 -0.74 -1.14 16.78
CA LYS A 37 -0.54 -0.17 15.70
C LYS A 37 -1.16 1.19 16.05
N ARG A 38 -2.41 1.19 16.53
CA ARG A 38 -3.11 2.41 16.97
C ARG A 38 -2.31 3.17 18.03
N GLN A 39 -1.86 2.47 19.08
CA GLN A 39 -1.02 3.06 20.12
C GLN A 39 0.29 3.62 19.57
N LYS A 40 0.97 2.90 18.68
CA LYS A 40 2.21 3.36 18.02
C LYS A 40 1.97 4.59 17.14
N THR A 41 0.80 4.73 16.52
CA THR A 41 0.45 5.87 15.65
C THR A 41 -0.23 7.02 16.38
N GLU A 42 -0.59 6.87 17.66
CA GLU A 42 -1.42 7.80 18.42
C GLU A 42 -0.82 9.21 18.50
N THR A 43 0.50 9.28 18.67
CA THR A 43 1.25 10.53 18.69
C THR A 43 1.19 11.24 17.34
N LEU A 44 1.35 10.50 16.23
CA LEU A 44 1.29 11.03 14.87
C LEU A 44 -0.13 11.50 14.51
N SER A 45 -1.16 10.74 14.89
CA SER A 45 -2.54 11.10 14.60
C SER A 45 -3.03 12.31 15.39
N SER A 46 -2.49 12.53 16.60
CA SER A 46 -2.89 13.64 17.46
C SER A 46 -2.16 14.95 17.14
N SER A 47 -0.94 14.87 16.61
CA SER A 47 -0.10 16.04 16.34
C SER A 47 -0.30 16.63 14.93
N TRP A 48 -0.72 15.83 13.96
CA TRP A 48 -0.83 16.27 12.56
C TRP A 48 -2.27 16.22 12.05
N SER A 49 -2.62 17.15 11.16
CA SER A 49 -3.91 17.09 10.47
C SER A 49 -3.96 15.89 9.51
N GLY A 50 -5.17 15.33 9.35
CA GLY A 50 -5.39 14.19 8.43
C GLY A 50 -4.99 14.51 6.98
N THR A 51 -5.13 15.75 6.53
CA THR A 51 -4.68 16.19 5.19
C THR A 51 -3.17 16.11 5.02
N THR A 52 -2.42 16.49 6.06
CA THR A 52 -0.95 16.43 6.04
C THR A 52 -0.47 14.98 6.03
N LEU A 53 -1.10 14.12 6.84
CA LEU A 53 -0.80 12.69 6.88
C LEU A 53 -1.10 12.00 5.54
N ALA A 54 -2.21 12.35 4.89
CA ALA A 54 -2.57 11.80 3.59
C ALA A 54 -1.65 12.29 2.45
N HIS A 55 -1.16 13.54 2.52
CA HIS A 55 -0.11 14.02 1.63
C HIS A 55 1.22 13.27 1.86
N ALA A 56 1.63 13.09 3.10
CA ALA A 56 2.85 12.34 3.45
C ALA A 56 2.78 10.89 2.94
N ALA A 57 1.64 10.22 3.11
CA ALA A 57 1.42 8.87 2.59
C ALA A 57 1.57 8.80 1.05
N ARG A 58 1.00 9.77 0.32
CA ARG A 58 1.16 9.86 -1.14
C ARG A 58 2.63 10.02 -1.54
N MET A 59 3.38 10.86 -0.83
CA MET A 59 4.80 11.07 -1.13
C MET A 59 5.63 9.83 -0.83
N LYS A 60 5.33 9.08 0.23
CA LYS A 60 6.00 7.82 0.55
C LYS A 60 5.79 6.76 -0.52
N HIS A 61 4.55 6.54 -0.96
CA HIS A 61 4.29 5.60 -2.05
C HIS A 61 4.97 5.98 -3.38
N ARG A 62 5.10 7.28 -3.67
CA ARG A 62 5.88 7.74 -4.83
C ARG A 62 7.37 7.45 -4.69
N GLN A 63 7.94 7.63 -3.50
CA GLN A 63 9.34 7.28 -3.21
C GLN A 63 9.60 5.78 -3.33
N GLU A 64 8.61 4.96 -2.96
CA GLU A 64 8.64 3.50 -3.10
C GLU A 64 8.42 3.03 -4.55
N GLY A 65 8.18 3.95 -5.49
CA GLY A 65 7.95 3.63 -6.91
C GLY A 65 6.53 3.15 -7.23
N GLU A 66 5.61 3.24 -6.27
CA GLU A 66 4.23 2.80 -6.44
C GLU A 66 3.39 3.90 -7.10
N VAL A 67 3.05 3.71 -8.38
CA VAL A 67 2.37 4.73 -9.19
C VAL A 67 0.87 4.79 -8.95
N GLU A 68 0.23 3.65 -8.66
CA GLU A 68 -1.24 3.55 -8.57
C GLU A 68 -1.79 3.91 -7.19
N LYS A 69 -1.11 3.52 -6.10
CA LYS A 69 -1.52 3.84 -4.73
C LYS A 69 -1.72 5.35 -4.45
N PRO A 70 -0.80 6.25 -4.85
CA PRO A 70 -0.99 7.68 -4.61
C PRO A 70 -2.15 8.28 -5.43
N LYS A 71 -2.45 7.72 -6.62
CA LYS A 71 -3.63 8.13 -7.42
C LYS A 71 -4.93 7.77 -6.70
N LEU A 72 -4.98 6.57 -6.13
CA LEU A 72 -6.15 6.10 -5.37
C LEU A 72 -6.37 6.95 -4.11
N LEU A 73 -5.32 7.27 -3.36
CA LEU A 73 -5.41 8.19 -2.22
C LEU A 73 -5.91 9.58 -2.63
N GLN A 74 -5.47 10.09 -3.78
CA GLN A 74 -5.95 11.37 -4.31
C GLN A 74 -7.43 11.32 -4.71
N GLU A 75 -7.91 10.22 -5.27
CA GLU A 75 -9.33 10.05 -5.61
C GLU A 75 -10.21 9.98 -4.35
N ILE A 76 -9.72 9.30 -3.30
CA ILE A 76 -10.42 9.23 -2.00
C ILE A 76 -10.62 10.63 -1.41
N GLU A 77 -9.60 11.48 -1.46
CA GLU A 77 -9.71 12.87 -0.98
C GLU A 77 -10.67 13.71 -1.82
N LYS A 78 -10.64 13.56 -3.15
CA LYS A 78 -11.47 14.35 -4.07
C LYS A 78 -12.94 13.95 -4.04
N SER A 79 -13.25 12.70 -3.74
CA SER A 79 -14.62 12.20 -3.85
C SER A 79 -15.03 11.28 -2.69
N PRO A 80 -15.24 11.84 -1.49
CA PRO A 80 -15.64 11.07 -0.31
C PRO A 80 -16.99 10.36 -0.50
N THR A 81 -17.89 10.91 -1.32
CA THR A 81 -19.22 10.35 -1.59
C THR A 81 -19.22 9.24 -2.65
N ARG A 82 -18.15 9.09 -3.44
CA ARG A 82 -18.04 8.02 -4.46
C ARG A 82 -17.56 6.69 -3.90
N ALA A 83 -17.10 6.63 -2.65
CA ALA A 83 -16.60 5.39 -2.04
C ALA A 83 -17.58 4.21 -2.16
N GLY A 84 -18.88 4.46 -1.99
CA GLY A 84 -19.92 3.43 -2.19
C GLY A 84 -20.05 2.96 -3.63
N LYS A 85 -19.91 3.86 -4.61
CA LYS A 85 -19.95 3.52 -6.04
C LYS A 85 -18.72 2.72 -6.45
N ILE A 86 -17.53 3.13 -5.99
CA ILE A 86 -16.25 2.42 -6.23
C ILE A 86 -16.30 1.01 -5.65
N ARG A 87 -16.82 0.85 -4.43
CA ARG A 87 -16.97 -0.48 -3.82
C ARG A 87 -17.93 -1.35 -4.61
N LYS A 88 -19.08 -0.81 -5.03
CA LYS A 88 -20.07 -1.53 -5.84
C LYS A 88 -19.51 -1.94 -7.21
N SER A 89 -18.80 -1.06 -7.90
CA SER A 89 -18.18 -1.39 -9.19
C SER A 89 -17.08 -2.44 -9.04
N TRP A 90 -16.29 -2.39 -7.97
CA TRP A 90 -15.27 -3.39 -7.70
C TRP A 90 -15.88 -4.77 -7.41
N VAL A 91 -16.90 -4.84 -6.56
CA VAL A 91 -17.64 -6.08 -6.30
C VAL A 91 -18.30 -6.61 -7.58
N HIS A 92 -18.90 -5.74 -8.39
CA HIS A 92 -19.50 -6.13 -9.67
C HIS A 92 -18.44 -6.66 -10.66
N SER A 93 -17.27 -6.01 -10.74
CA SER A 93 -16.17 -6.47 -11.60
C SER A 93 -15.59 -7.82 -11.17
N GLN A 94 -15.68 -8.16 -9.87
CA GLN A 94 -15.30 -9.48 -9.36
C GLN A 94 -16.38 -10.53 -9.66
N GLN A 95 -17.63 -10.13 -9.85
CA GLN A 95 -18.76 -11.00 -10.16
C GLN A 95 -18.95 -11.22 -11.68
N GLU A 96 -18.34 -10.42 -12.54
CA GLU A 96 -18.34 -10.60 -14.00
C GLU A 96 -17.56 -11.84 -14.47
N THR A 97 -17.15 -12.72 -13.56
CA THR A 97 -16.46 -13.96 -13.90
C THR A 97 -17.46 -15.07 -14.25
N THR A 98 -17.26 -15.58 -15.46
CA THR A 98 -17.99 -16.62 -16.20
C THR A 98 -19.29 -16.16 -16.86
N LYS A 99 -19.15 -15.43 -17.97
CA LYS A 99 -20.18 -15.44 -19.02
C LYS A 99 -20.42 -16.91 -19.40
N CYS A 100 -21.55 -17.48 -18.99
CA CYS A 100 -21.95 -18.81 -19.39
C CYS A 100 -22.30 -18.77 -20.88
N TYR A 101 -21.52 -19.46 -21.70
CA TYR A 101 -21.79 -19.61 -23.11
C TYR A 101 -22.69 -20.83 -23.33
N TYR A 102 -23.63 -20.72 -24.28
CA TYR A 102 -24.28 -21.91 -24.81
C TYR A 102 -23.24 -22.77 -25.56
N PRO A 103 -23.42 -24.10 -25.63
CA PRO A 103 -22.42 -24.99 -26.21
C PRO A 103 -22.06 -24.62 -27.66
N GLU A 104 -23.00 -24.08 -28.43
CA GLU A 104 -22.74 -23.62 -29.81
C GLU A 104 -21.88 -22.35 -29.85
N GLU A 105 -22.16 -21.37 -28.97
CA GLU A 105 -21.37 -20.13 -28.85
C GLU A 105 -19.96 -20.40 -28.31
N ALA A 106 -19.83 -21.38 -27.41
CA ALA A 106 -18.55 -21.83 -26.91
C ALA A 106 -17.72 -22.49 -28.02
N LEU A 107 -18.37 -23.31 -28.87
CA LEU A 107 -17.72 -23.95 -30.00
C LEU A 107 -17.22 -22.93 -31.03
N THR A 108 -18.03 -21.91 -31.35
CA THR A 108 -17.59 -20.84 -32.26
C THR A 108 -16.41 -20.07 -31.71
N LEU A 109 -16.41 -19.76 -30.40
CA LEU A 109 -15.27 -19.09 -29.75
C LEU A 109 -14.00 -19.94 -29.76
N ILE A 110 -14.10 -21.24 -29.55
CA ILE A 110 -12.95 -22.16 -29.60
C ILE A 110 -12.34 -22.19 -31.00
N LEU A 111 -13.18 -22.19 -32.04
CA LEU A 111 -12.75 -22.15 -33.44
C LEU A 111 -12.16 -20.80 -33.84
N GLU A 112 -12.74 -19.68 -33.39
CA GLU A 112 -12.26 -18.33 -33.71
C GLU A 112 -10.90 -18.01 -33.07
N VAL A 113 -10.60 -18.61 -31.92
CA VAL A 113 -9.38 -18.34 -31.15
C VAL A 113 -8.31 -19.42 -31.40
N ASP A 114 -8.53 -20.32 -32.39
CA ASP A 114 -7.64 -21.44 -32.73
C ASP A 114 -7.20 -22.26 -31.50
N LEU A 115 -8.09 -22.39 -30.52
CA LEU A 115 -7.81 -23.16 -29.32
C LEU A 115 -7.91 -24.65 -29.65
N THR A 116 -6.77 -25.33 -29.70
CA THR A 116 -6.72 -26.79 -29.84
C THR A 116 -7.10 -27.47 -28.53
N ARG A 117 -7.77 -28.62 -28.65
CA ARG A 117 -8.31 -29.40 -27.53
C ARG A 117 -7.27 -29.84 -26.50
#